data_AF-A0AAP5H0V7-F1
#
_entry.id   AF-A0AAP5H0V7-F1
#
_cell.length_a   1.000
_cell.length_b   1.000
_cell.length_c   1.000
_cell.angle_alpha   90.00
_cell.angle_beta   90.00
_cell.angle_gamma   90.00
#
_symmetry.space_group_name_H-M   'P 1'
#
loop_
_entity.id
_entity.type
_entity.pdbx_description
1 polymer ?
#
loop_
_entity_poly.entity_id
_entity_poly.type
_entity_poly.pdbx_seq_one_letter_code
_entity_poly.pdbx_strand_id
1 'polypeptide(L)'
;MFNKKRIAKAATALLTAAMLIQAVPAYADSVHVAKEGDTFYTLSKQYGVGMEALIKANANISPYNIYGGLKITVPGQANTVSAAAAPAAKAEAKTITTASLDVNADSKVVEAWGKTFDYSKSIEMKATAYSADPSENGKWGAVDYFGNPLELGTIAVDPSVIPLGTKVLVTGHAHPGLPKQAFVATARDTGGAIKGKRVDIFIPGSKQSVSTFGFQDVELYILK
;
A
#
# COMPACT_ATOMS: atom_id res chain seq x y z
N MET A 1 -66.48 -18.66 -65.53
CA MET A 1 -65.55 -17.56 -65.89
C MET A 1 -64.60 -17.34 -64.72
N PHE A 2 -63.29 -17.43 -64.99
CA PHE A 2 -62.23 -17.13 -64.03
C PHE A 2 -62.25 -15.65 -63.65
N ASN A 3 -61.93 -15.34 -62.38
CA ASN A 3 -61.06 -14.20 -62.13
C ASN A 3 -60.19 -14.38 -60.89
N LYS A 4 -58.87 -14.31 -61.10
CA LYS A 4 -57.81 -14.43 -60.09
C LYS A 4 -57.46 -13.05 -59.52
N LYS A 5 -56.80 -13.11 -58.34
CA LYS A 5 -55.88 -12.15 -57.68
C LYS A 5 -56.53 -11.45 -56.47
N ARG A 6 -55.90 -11.30 -55.30
CA ARG A 6 -54.61 -11.70 -54.71
C ARG A 6 -54.60 -11.13 -53.27
N ILE A 7 -53.89 -11.77 -52.31
CA ILE A 7 -53.24 -11.17 -51.12
C ILE A 7 -54.21 -10.78 -49.97
N ALA A 8 -54.01 -11.04 -48.67
CA ALA A 8 -52.83 -11.34 -47.85
C ALA A 8 -53.13 -12.38 -46.76
N LYS A 9 -52.11 -13.17 -46.40
CA LYS A 9 -52.07 -13.98 -45.18
C LYS A 9 -51.71 -13.07 -44.00
N ALA A 10 -52.59 -12.92 -43.01
CA ALA A 10 -52.19 -12.39 -41.71
C ALA A 10 -51.75 -13.57 -40.84
N ALA A 11 -50.44 -13.79 -40.75
CA ALA A 11 -49.86 -14.76 -39.84
C ALA A 11 -49.62 -14.08 -38.48
N THR A 12 -50.30 -14.59 -37.47
CA THR A 12 -50.07 -14.27 -36.06
C THR A 12 -48.67 -14.77 -35.67
N ALA A 13 -47.74 -13.86 -35.40
CA ALA A 13 -46.45 -14.18 -34.79
C ALA A 13 -46.39 -13.49 -33.42
N LEU A 14 -46.85 -14.20 -32.38
CA LEU A 14 -46.53 -13.87 -30.99
C LEU A 14 -45.03 -14.13 -30.80
N LEU A 15 -44.22 -13.08 -30.93
CA LEU A 15 -42.81 -13.12 -30.57
C LEU A 15 -42.70 -12.92 -29.05
N THR A 16 -42.82 -13.99 -28.27
CA THR A 16 -42.46 -13.96 -26.85
C THR A 16 -40.94 -13.85 -26.75
N ALA A 17 -40.43 -12.62 -26.65
CA ALA A 17 -39.04 -12.38 -26.30
C ALA A 17 -38.82 -12.79 -24.83
N ALA A 18 -38.35 -14.01 -24.59
CA ALA A 18 -37.88 -14.43 -23.28
C ALA A 18 -36.58 -13.68 -22.97
N MET A 19 -36.68 -12.59 -22.21
CA MET A 19 -35.53 -11.85 -21.71
C MET A 19 -34.93 -12.63 -20.53
N LEU A 20 -33.86 -13.40 -20.79
CA LEU A 20 -33.06 -14.02 -19.74
C LEU A 20 -32.30 -12.91 -18.99
N ILE A 21 -32.81 -12.51 -17.82
CA ILE A 21 -32.07 -11.68 -16.87
C ILE A 21 -31.00 -12.60 -16.26
N GLN A 22 -29.78 -12.55 -16.80
CA GLN A 22 -28.63 -13.14 -16.13
C GLN A 22 -28.21 -12.20 -14.99
N ALA A 23 -28.43 -12.62 -13.75
CA ALA A 23 -27.95 -11.89 -12.58
C ALA A 23 -26.42 -11.87 -12.60
N VAL A 24 -25.82 -10.70 -12.78
CA VAL A 24 -24.38 -10.50 -12.61
C VAL A 24 -24.09 -10.52 -11.12
N PRO A 25 -23.21 -11.40 -10.60
CA PRO A 25 -22.87 -11.41 -9.19
C PRO A 25 -22.24 -10.07 -8.81
N ALA A 26 -22.83 -9.37 -7.84
CA ALA A 26 -22.21 -8.22 -7.20
C ALA A 26 -21.14 -8.74 -6.22
N TYR A 27 -19.87 -8.65 -6.61
CA TYR A 27 -18.77 -8.99 -5.72
C TYR A 27 -18.52 -7.81 -4.78
N ALA A 28 -18.67 -8.04 -3.47
CA ALA A 28 -18.35 -7.04 -2.46
C ALA A 28 -16.84 -6.89 -2.30
N ASP A 29 -16.38 -5.69 -1.96
CA ASP A 29 -15.00 -5.46 -1.53
C ASP A 29 -14.70 -6.31 -0.29
N SER A 30 -13.55 -6.97 -0.29
CA SER A 30 -13.08 -7.80 0.82
C SER A 30 -11.81 -7.21 1.41
N VAL A 31 -11.53 -7.50 2.68
CA VAL A 31 -10.31 -7.02 3.35
C VAL A 31 -9.36 -8.19 3.56
N HIS A 32 -8.16 -8.08 2.98
CA HIS A 32 -7.05 -8.98 3.27
C HIS A 32 -6.21 -8.42 4.41
N VAL A 33 -5.82 -9.26 5.37
CA VAL A 33 -4.84 -8.90 6.39
C VAL A 33 -3.48 -9.41 5.92
N ALA A 34 -2.60 -8.49 5.55
CA ALA A 34 -1.29 -8.78 4.99
C ALA A 34 -0.45 -9.64 5.93
N LYS A 35 0.32 -10.54 5.34
CA LYS A 35 1.34 -11.37 5.98
C LYS A 35 2.71 -10.89 5.53
N GLU A 36 3.75 -11.32 6.25
CA GLU A 36 5.12 -11.03 5.82
C GLU A 36 5.36 -11.60 4.42
N GLY A 37 5.93 -10.79 3.53
CA GLY A 37 6.16 -11.16 2.12
C GLY A 37 4.98 -10.91 1.18
N ASP A 38 3.82 -10.45 1.68
CA ASP A 38 2.75 -10.02 0.80
C ASP A 38 3.15 -8.76 0.01
N THR A 39 2.85 -8.77 -1.28
CA THR A 39 3.01 -7.62 -2.18
C THR A 39 1.69 -7.39 -2.92
N PHE A 40 1.46 -6.19 -3.46
CA PHE A 40 0.31 -6.00 -4.35
C PHE A 40 0.34 -6.96 -5.55
N TYR A 41 1.52 -7.40 -5.98
CA TYR A 41 1.66 -8.40 -7.03
C TYR A 41 1.18 -9.79 -6.58
N THR A 42 1.67 -10.32 -5.46
CA THR A 42 1.25 -11.65 -4.98
C THR A 42 -0.24 -11.67 -4.64
N LEU A 43 -0.76 -10.59 -4.05
CA LEU A 43 -2.18 -10.45 -3.75
C LEU A 43 -3.03 -10.32 -5.02
N SER A 44 -2.57 -9.59 -6.03
CA SER A 44 -3.23 -9.55 -7.35
C SER A 44 -3.37 -10.95 -7.95
N LYS A 45 -2.32 -11.80 -7.85
CA LYS A 45 -2.36 -13.18 -8.31
C LYS A 45 -3.26 -14.07 -7.44
N GLN A 46 -3.20 -13.90 -6.12
CA GLN A 46 -4.00 -14.68 -5.17
C GLN A 46 -5.51 -14.42 -5.36
N TYR A 47 -5.90 -13.16 -5.54
CA TYR A 47 -7.30 -12.75 -5.61
C TYR A 47 -7.85 -12.60 -7.02
N GLY A 48 -7.01 -12.76 -8.05
CA GLY A 48 -7.42 -12.57 -9.45
C GLY A 48 -7.86 -11.14 -9.77
N VAL A 49 -7.34 -10.15 -9.05
CA VAL A 49 -7.65 -8.73 -9.22
C VAL A 49 -6.48 -8.05 -9.94
N GLY A 50 -6.75 -7.11 -10.85
CA GLY A 50 -5.70 -6.34 -11.51
C GLY A 50 -4.86 -5.54 -10.50
N MET A 51 -3.53 -5.59 -10.62
CA MET A 51 -2.61 -4.90 -9.71
C MET A 51 -2.91 -3.39 -9.62
N GLU A 52 -3.25 -2.75 -10.73
CA GLU A 52 -3.62 -1.33 -10.77
C GLU A 52 -4.91 -1.05 -9.97
N ALA A 53 -5.92 -1.90 -10.11
CA ALA A 53 -7.17 -1.78 -9.35
C ALA A 53 -6.90 -1.94 -7.84
N LEU A 54 -6.03 -2.87 -7.47
CA LEU A 54 -5.63 -3.10 -6.09
C LEU A 54 -4.85 -1.91 -5.51
N ILE A 55 -3.88 -1.35 -6.24
CA ILE A 55 -3.15 -0.15 -5.81
C ILE A 55 -4.09 1.06 -5.68
N LYS A 56 -4.99 1.26 -6.66
CA LYS A 56 -5.95 2.36 -6.66
C LYS A 56 -6.92 2.29 -5.47
N ALA A 57 -7.38 1.09 -5.12
CA ALA A 57 -8.22 0.87 -3.94
C ALA A 57 -7.48 1.15 -2.61
N ASN A 58 -6.15 1.20 -2.64
CA ASN A 58 -5.28 1.36 -1.47
C ASN A 58 -4.28 2.52 -1.67
N ALA A 59 -4.72 3.65 -2.25
CA ALA A 59 -3.83 4.76 -2.64
C ALA A 59 -3.04 5.40 -1.47
N ASN A 60 -3.43 5.13 -0.23
CA ASN A 60 -2.74 5.55 0.99
C ASN A 60 -1.66 4.56 1.47
N ILE A 61 -1.60 3.36 0.88
CA ILE A 61 -0.60 2.33 1.18
C ILE A 61 0.49 2.38 0.11
N SER A 62 1.75 2.55 0.54
CA SER A 62 2.88 2.43 -0.39
C SER A 62 3.05 0.97 -0.83
N PRO A 63 3.16 0.69 -2.14
CA PRO A 63 3.47 -0.65 -2.66
C PRO A 63 4.76 -1.26 -2.13
N TYR A 64 5.68 -0.42 -1.66
CA TYR A 64 6.99 -0.84 -1.17
C TYR A 64 7.04 -1.03 0.35
N ASN A 65 5.95 -0.79 1.08
CA ASN A 65 5.91 -0.94 2.54
C ASN A 65 4.66 -1.69 3.01
N ILE A 66 4.57 -2.97 2.62
CA ILE A 66 3.53 -3.90 3.07
C ILE A 66 4.13 -4.79 4.16
N TYR A 67 3.50 -4.84 5.32
CA TYR A 67 3.97 -5.57 6.49
C TYR A 67 2.82 -6.35 7.15
N GLY A 68 3.18 -7.35 7.95
CA GLY A 68 2.22 -8.17 8.70
C GLY A 68 1.16 -7.36 9.46
N GLY A 69 -0.11 -7.74 9.29
CA GLY A 69 -1.26 -7.11 9.92
C GLY A 69 -1.82 -5.89 9.19
N LEU A 70 -1.21 -5.42 8.09
CA LEU A 70 -1.76 -4.33 7.28
C LEU A 70 -3.06 -4.76 6.60
N LYS A 71 -4.13 -3.96 6.74
CA LYS A 71 -5.41 -4.21 6.06
C LYS A 71 -5.35 -3.66 4.64
N ILE A 72 -5.50 -4.54 3.66
CA ILE A 72 -5.52 -4.22 2.23
C ILE A 72 -6.92 -4.46 1.71
N THR A 73 -7.53 -3.42 1.15
CA THR A 73 -8.82 -3.52 0.45
C THR A 73 -8.60 -4.27 -0.86
N VAL A 74 -9.23 -5.42 -1.01
CA VAL A 74 -9.26 -6.19 -2.25
C VAL A 74 -10.59 -5.88 -2.93
N PRO A 75 -10.59 -5.09 -4.00
CA PRO A 75 -11.84 -4.74 -4.68
C PRO A 75 -12.49 -5.99 -5.28
N GLY A 76 -13.81 -6.06 -5.22
CA GLY A 76 -14.57 -7.15 -5.84
C GLY A 76 -14.26 -7.27 -7.33
N GLN A 77 -14.10 -8.50 -7.86
CA GLN A 77 -13.65 -8.71 -9.24
C GLN A 77 -14.61 -8.09 -10.26
N ALA A 78 -14.18 -7.02 -10.93
CA ALA A 78 -14.52 -6.78 -12.32
C ALA A 78 -13.41 -7.39 -13.18
N ASN A 79 -13.59 -8.65 -13.61
CA ASN A 79 -12.86 -9.15 -14.76
C ASN A 79 -13.31 -8.37 -15.99
N THR A 80 -12.69 -7.22 -16.26
CA THR A 80 -12.81 -6.53 -17.54
C THR A 80 -11.48 -5.92 -17.92
N VAL A 81 -10.71 -6.66 -18.72
CA VAL A 81 -10.05 -6.02 -19.85
C VAL A 81 -11.13 -5.31 -20.69
N SER A 82 -10.83 -4.09 -21.12
CA SER A 82 -11.61 -3.21 -22.02
C SER A 82 -12.54 -2.17 -21.36
N ALA A 83 -12.41 -0.94 -21.88
CA ALA A 83 -13.05 0.29 -21.48
C ALA A 83 -14.49 0.45 -22.01
N ALA A 84 -15.40 0.98 -21.19
CA ALA A 84 -16.52 1.87 -21.54
C ALA A 84 -17.33 2.23 -20.27
N ALA A 85 -17.99 3.39 -20.28
CA ALA A 85 -18.49 4.11 -19.10
C ALA A 85 -19.95 3.81 -18.66
N ALA A 86 -20.21 4.11 -17.37
CA ALA A 86 -21.44 4.56 -16.69
C ALA A 86 -22.49 3.54 -16.17
N PRO A 87 -23.34 3.87 -15.16
CA PRO A 87 -23.26 4.89 -14.10
C PRO A 87 -23.30 4.31 -12.66
N ALA A 88 -23.00 5.17 -11.69
CA ALA A 88 -22.86 4.86 -10.26
C ALA A 88 -24.16 4.39 -9.59
N ALA A 89 -24.08 3.28 -8.87
CA ALA A 89 -25.04 2.87 -7.85
C ALA A 89 -24.46 3.14 -6.46
N LYS A 90 -25.28 3.81 -5.65
CA LYS A 90 -25.02 4.34 -4.31
C LYS A 90 -24.75 3.20 -3.32
N ALA A 91 -23.47 2.92 -3.05
CA ALA A 91 -23.05 2.15 -1.88
C ALA A 91 -22.70 3.14 -0.76
N GLU A 92 -23.36 3.00 0.39
CA GLU A 92 -23.19 3.86 1.54
C GLU A 92 -21.76 3.69 2.10
N ALA A 93 -20.99 4.77 1.99
CA ALA A 93 -19.60 4.84 2.38
C ALA A 93 -19.49 4.72 3.91
N LYS A 94 -18.90 3.61 4.39
CA LYS A 94 -18.21 3.64 5.67
C LYS A 94 -17.00 4.54 5.49
N THR A 95 -17.08 5.75 6.04
CA THR A 95 -16.02 6.76 6.05
C THR A 95 -14.74 6.18 6.66
N ILE A 96 -13.83 5.69 5.82
CA ILE A 96 -12.43 5.47 6.20
C ILE A 96 -11.69 6.72 5.75
N THR A 97 -11.75 7.70 6.63
CA THR A 97 -11.16 9.02 6.43
C THR A 97 -9.66 8.93 6.70
N THR A 98 -8.89 9.33 5.69
CA THR A 98 -7.54 9.93 5.79
C THR A 98 -6.40 9.04 6.29
N ALA A 99 -5.19 9.34 5.81
CA ALA A 99 -3.99 9.06 6.57
C ALA A 99 -4.22 9.72 7.95
N SER A 100 -4.52 8.91 8.96
CA SER A 100 -4.63 9.30 10.35
C SER A 100 -3.38 8.84 11.07
N LEU A 101 -2.87 9.72 11.93
CA LEU A 101 -1.85 9.43 12.91
C LEU A 101 -2.36 9.96 14.24
N ASP A 102 -2.59 9.06 15.20
CA ASP A 102 -3.02 9.39 16.56
C ASP A 102 -2.08 8.68 17.56
N VAL A 103 -1.63 9.40 18.58
CA VAL A 103 -0.65 8.92 19.55
C VAL A 103 -1.26 9.03 20.94
N ASN A 104 -1.50 7.89 21.57
CA ASN A 104 -1.90 7.81 22.96
C ASN A 104 -0.70 7.37 23.82
N ALA A 105 0.01 8.36 24.35
CA ALA A 105 1.23 8.13 25.12
C ALA A 105 1.00 7.39 26.44
N ASP A 106 -0.14 7.62 27.10
CA ASP A 106 -0.50 7.00 28.38
C ASP A 106 -0.67 5.48 28.26
N SER A 107 -1.30 5.04 27.17
CA SER A 107 -1.47 3.62 26.86
C SER A 107 -0.32 3.01 26.04
N LYS A 108 0.66 3.82 25.62
CA LYS A 108 1.74 3.45 24.70
C LYS A 108 1.24 2.84 23.39
N VAL A 109 0.28 3.51 22.78
CA VAL A 109 -0.34 3.11 21.53
C VAL A 109 -0.19 4.22 20.49
N VAL A 110 0.14 3.85 19.26
CA VAL A 110 0.03 4.71 18.08
C VAL A 110 -0.95 4.09 17.10
N GLU A 111 -1.92 4.85 16.62
CA GLU A 111 -2.76 4.47 15.49
C GLU A 111 -2.23 5.13 14.21
N ALA A 112 -1.94 4.33 13.20
CA ALA A 112 -1.58 4.81 11.86
C ALA A 112 -2.36 4.03 10.79
N TRP A 113 -3.02 4.75 9.88
CA TRP A 113 -3.85 4.20 8.79
C TRP A 113 -4.90 3.18 9.26
N GLY A 114 -5.51 3.40 10.42
CA GLY A 114 -6.50 2.48 10.99
C GLY A 114 -5.91 1.16 11.51
N LYS A 115 -4.59 1.10 11.74
CA LYS A 115 -3.91 0.04 12.50
C LYS A 115 -3.33 0.61 13.79
N THR A 116 -3.53 -0.13 14.87
CA THR A 116 -2.97 0.14 16.19
C THR A 116 -1.60 -0.53 16.34
N PHE A 117 -0.64 0.19 16.92
CA PHE A 117 0.72 -0.26 17.20
C PHE A 117 1.03 -0.03 18.68
N ASP A 118 1.24 -1.11 19.41
CA ASP A 118 1.78 -1.03 20.76
C ASP A 118 3.29 -0.77 20.70
N TYR A 119 3.76 0.16 21.53
CA TYR A 119 5.17 0.47 21.63
C TYR A 119 5.68 0.40 23.06
N SER A 120 7.00 0.24 23.20
CA SER A 120 7.67 0.17 24.50
C SER A 120 8.25 1.53 24.91
N LYS A 121 8.80 2.26 23.92
CA LYS A 121 9.50 3.53 24.06
C LYS A 121 9.38 4.34 22.76
N SER A 122 9.40 5.66 22.85
CA SER A 122 9.59 6.54 21.70
C SER A 122 10.95 7.26 21.79
N ILE A 123 11.53 7.60 20.64
CA ILE A 123 12.84 8.25 20.53
C ILE A 123 12.77 9.29 19.40
N GLU A 124 12.96 10.55 19.77
CA GLU A 124 13.21 11.62 18.81
C GLU A 124 14.61 11.44 18.18
N MET A 125 14.68 11.48 16.85
CA MET A 125 15.90 11.30 16.09
C MET A 125 16.01 12.32 14.96
N LYS A 126 17.25 12.67 14.63
CA LYS A 126 17.54 13.43 13.41
C LYS A 126 17.71 12.47 12.24
N ALA A 127 16.80 12.54 11.28
CA ALA A 127 16.78 11.70 10.08
C ALA A 127 17.51 12.33 8.89
N THR A 128 18.20 11.47 8.14
CA THR A 128 18.57 11.66 6.74
C THR A 128 17.96 10.53 5.90
N ALA A 129 18.16 10.57 4.58
CA ALA A 129 17.78 9.48 3.71
C ALA A 129 18.88 9.16 2.69
N TYR A 130 18.93 7.90 2.27
CA TYR A 130 19.87 7.39 1.27
C TYR A 130 19.15 6.49 0.25
N SER A 131 19.72 6.40 -0.94
CA SER A 131 19.20 5.60 -2.05
C SER A 131 20.05 4.35 -2.29
N ALA A 132 19.65 3.54 -3.27
CA ALA A 132 20.43 2.40 -3.74
C ALA A 132 21.64 2.79 -4.62
N ASP A 133 21.91 4.09 -4.79
CA ASP A 133 23.02 4.56 -5.61
C ASP A 133 24.37 4.05 -5.08
N PRO A 134 25.22 3.44 -5.92
CA PRO A 134 26.50 2.87 -5.47
C PRO A 134 27.39 3.86 -4.72
N SER A 135 27.30 5.16 -5.03
CA SER A 135 28.09 6.20 -4.34
C SER A 135 27.70 6.40 -2.87
N GLU A 136 26.49 5.99 -2.48
CA GLU A 136 25.96 6.12 -1.12
C GLU A 136 26.16 4.85 -0.28
N ASN A 137 26.44 3.72 -0.93
CA ASN A 137 26.51 2.40 -0.30
C ASN A 137 27.94 1.83 -0.22
N GLY A 138 28.94 2.61 -0.66
CA GLY A 138 30.34 2.22 -0.64
C GLY A 138 30.63 0.93 -1.41
N LYS A 139 31.57 0.12 -0.91
CA LYS A 139 32.00 -1.12 -1.58
C LYS A 139 30.97 -2.27 -1.53
N TRP A 140 29.92 -2.13 -0.74
CA TRP A 140 28.96 -3.20 -0.46
C TRP A 140 27.79 -3.21 -1.44
N GLY A 141 27.50 -2.08 -2.09
CA GLY A 141 26.33 -1.92 -2.95
C GLY A 141 25.03 -1.84 -2.14
N ALA A 142 23.88 -1.82 -2.82
CA ALA A 142 22.56 -1.62 -2.21
C ALA A 142 22.04 -2.84 -1.43
N VAL A 143 22.78 -3.23 -0.39
CA VAL A 143 22.42 -4.29 0.55
C VAL A 143 22.44 -3.77 1.98
N ASP A 144 21.61 -4.34 2.84
CA ASP A 144 21.64 -4.08 4.29
C ASP A 144 22.85 -4.74 4.97
N TYR A 145 23.04 -4.51 6.27
CA TYR A 145 24.15 -5.08 7.04
C TYR A 145 24.18 -6.62 7.02
N PHE A 146 23.02 -7.26 6.83
CA PHE A 146 22.89 -8.71 6.76
C PHE A 146 23.08 -9.25 5.32
N GLY A 147 23.26 -8.38 4.33
CA GLY A 147 23.47 -8.74 2.93
C GLY A 147 22.18 -8.90 2.11
N ASN A 148 21.02 -8.55 2.65
CA ASN A 148 19.76 -8.56 1.89
C ASN A 148 19.65 -7.31 1.02
N PRO A 149 18.96 -7.35 -0.12
CA PRO A 149 18.65 -6.15 -0.89
C PRO A 149 17.96 -5.07 -0.04
N LEU A 150 18.30 -3.80 -0.28
CA LEU A 150 17.63 -2.68 0.41
C LEU A 150 16.18 -2.55 -0.05
N GLU A 151 15.28 -2.42 0.92
CA GLU A 151 13.84 -2.27 0.74
C GLU A 151 13.35 -1.11 1.61
N LEU A 152 12.27 -0.45 1.19
CA LEU A 152 11.64 0.58 2.02
C LEU A 152 11.27 -0.02 3.38
N GLY A 153 11.71 0.64 4.46
CA GLY A 153 11.62 0.08 5.81
C GLY A 153 12.97 -0.44 6.33
N THR A 154 14.03 -0.50 5.53
CA THR A 154 15.40 -0.59 6.05
C THR A 154 15.84 0.78 6.56
N ILE A 155 16.29 0.83 7.82
CA ILE A 155 16.91 2.02 8.40
C ILE A 155 18.30 1.69 8.94
N ALA A 156 19.23 2.63 8.75
CA ALA A 156 20.53 2.62 9.40
C ALA A 156 20.44 3.37 10.74
N VAL A 157 20.96 2.76 11.80
CA VAL A 157 20.92 3.32 13.17
C VAL A 157 22.27 3.17 13.87
N ASP A 158 22.40 3.79 15.04
CA ASP A 158 23.43 3.44 16.02
C ASP A 158 22.95 2.28 16.90
N PRO A 159 23.58 1.08 16.83
CA PRO A 159 23.17 -0.09 17.61
C PRO A 159 23.20 0.09 19.13
N SER A 160 23.97 1.06 19.64
CA SER A 160 24.00 1.37 21.07
C SER A 160 22.75 2.13 21.55
N VAL A 161 22.01 2.75 20.62
CA VAL A 161 20.76 3.47 20.88
C VAL A 161 19.54 2.64 20.48
N ILE A 162 19.59 2.01 19.30
CA ILE A 162 18.54 1.12 18.78
C ILE A 162 19.22 -0.18 18.33
N PRO A 163 19.04 -1.30 19.05
CA PRO A 163 19.61 -2.58 18.65
C PRO A 163 19.16 -3.00 17.24
N LEU A 164 20.04 -3.66 16.49
CA LEU A 164 19.67 -4.22 15.19
C LEU A 164 18.55 -5.27 15.34
N GLY A 165 17.68 -5.36 14.34
CA GLY A 165 16.44 -6.15 14.35
C GLY A 165 15.24 -5.45 14.98
N THR A 166 15.44 -4.33 15.67
CA THR A 166 14.34 -3.57 16.28
C THR A 166 13.37 -3.06 15.21
N LYS A 167 12.08 -3.40 15.35
CA LYS A 167 11.00 -2.82 14.54
C LYS A 167 10.52 -1.51 15.15
N VAL A 168 10.32 -0.51 14.30
CA VAL A 168 9.88 0.82 14.70
C VAL A 168 8.75 1.33 13.80
N LEU A 169 7.90 2.18 14.34
CA LEU A 169 7.06 3.07 13.53
C LEU A 169 7.75 4.43 13.46
N VAL A 170 8.17 4.84 12.27
CA VAL A 170 8.77 6.16 12.02
C VAL A 170 7.66 7.14 11.68
N THR A 171 7.67 8.32 12.31
CA THR A 171 6.69 9.39 12.07
C THR A 171 7.39 10.75 11.98
N GLY A 172 6.67 11.77 11.50
CA GLY A 172 7.20 13.14 11.38
C GLY A 172 8.01 13.40 10.11
N HIS A 173 8.17 12.39 9.25
CA HIS A 173 8.85 12.54 7.96
C HIS A 173 7.92 13.09 6.86
N ALA A 174 8.53 13.68 5.85
CA ALA A 174 7.89 14.17 4.64
C ALA A 174 8.78 13.93 3.41
N HIS A 175 8.38 12.98 2.56
CA HIS A 175 9.00 12.77 1.25
C HIS A 175 8.05 11.95 0.36
N PRO A 176 7.93 12.24 -0.95
CA PRO A 176 6.99 11.53 -1.84
C PRO A 176 7.29 10.03 -2.00
N GLY A 177 8.53 9.62 -1.77
CA GLY A 177 8.94 8.20 -1.76
C GLY A 177 8.62 7.45 -0.46
N LEU A 178 8.07 8.13 0.56
CA LEU A 178 7.69 7.52 1.83
C LEU A 178 6.16 7.49 1.98
N PRO A 179 5.61 6.50 2.72
CA PRO A 179 4.20 6.51 3.08
C PRO A 179 3.85 7.76 3.90
N LYS A 180 2.62 8.25 3.77
CA LYS A 180 2.20 9.49 4.45
C LYS A 180 2.13 9.27 5.96
N GLN A 181 2.63 10.24 6.73
CA GLN A 181 2.61 10.36 8.21
C GLN A 181 3.43 9.33 8.99
N ALA A 182 3.40 8.06 8.61
CA ALA A 182 4.13 7.01 9.29
C ALA A 182 4.80 6.02 8.30
N PHE A 183 5.66 5.12 8.75
CA PHE A 183 5.99 3.84 8.09
C PHE A 183 6.63 2.89 9.09
N VAL A 184 6.43 1.60 8.89
CA VAL A 184 7.12 0.58 9.68
C VAL A 184 8.52 0.41 9.09
N ALA A 185 9.52 0.40 9.96
CA ALA A 185 10.89 0.15 9.60
C ALA A 185 11.52 -0.87 10.55
N THR A 186 12.64 -1.45 10.12
CA THR A 186 13.48 -2.34 10.91
C THR A 186 14.92 -1.82 10.88
N ALA A 187 15.54 -1.72 12.06
CA ALA A 187 16.96 -1.43 12.21
C ALA A 187 17.80 -2.57 11.63
N ARG A 188 18.13 -2.50 10.34
CA ARG A 188 18.87 -3.55 9.63
C ARG A 188 20.24 -3.11 9.16
N ASP A 189 20.57 -1.84 9.34
CA ASP A 189 21.79 -1.29 8.80
C ASP A 189 22.51 -0.37 9.80
N THR A 190 23.77 -0.08 9.50
CA THR A 190 24.60 0.86 10.25
C THR A 190 25.39 1.73 9.28
N GLY A 191 25.52 3.02 9.61
CA GLY A 191 26.37 3.93 8.84
C GLY A 191 27.51 4.46 9.70
N GLY A 192 28.68 4.70 9.09
CA GLY A 192 29.82 5.31 9.79
C GLY A 192 29.47 6.68 10.41
N ALA A 193 28.63 7.45 9.73
CA ALA A 193 28.14 8.75 10.18
C ALA A 193 26.86 8.70 11.04
N ILE A 194 26.25 7.52 11.20
CA ILE A 194 25.01 7.35 11.96
C ILE A 194 25.37 6.95 13.38
N LYS A 195 25.47 7.95 14.25
CA LYS A 195 25.88 7.84 15.65
C LYS A 195 24.91 8.59 16.56
N GLY A 196 24.64 8.04 17.74
CA GLY A 196 23.71 8.60 18.71
C GLY A 196 22.28 8.64 18.18
N LYS A 197 21.58 9.78 18.40
CA LYS A 197 20.20 10.00 17.95
C LYS A 197 20.11 10.39 16.46
N ARG A 198 20.75 9.59 15.59
CA ARG A 198 20.67 9.71 14.13
C ARG A 198 20.07 8.45 13.53
N VAL A 199 19.29 8.64 12.47
CA VAL A 199 18.74 7.56 11.65
C VAL A 199 18.90 7.91 10.18
N ASP A 200 19.23 6.93 9.35
CA ASP A 200 19.23 7.08 7.89
C ASP A 200 18.15 6.19 7.31
N ILE A 201 17.25 6.77 6.52
CA ILE A 201 16.09 6.07 5.97
C ILE A 201 16.38 5.68 4.53
N PHE A 202 16.33 4.39 4.22
CA PHE A 202 16.40 3.95 2.83
C PHE A 202 15.10 4.33 2.10
N ILE A 203 15.24 5.01 0.97
CA ILE A 203 14.13 5.35 0.08
C ILE A 203 14.43 4.79 -1.31
N PRO A 204 13.58 3.89 -1.85
CA PRO A 204 13.69 3.45 -3.24
C PRO A 204 13.54 4.64 -4.19
N GLY A 205 14.48 4.79 -5.13
CA GLY A 205 14.44 5.87 -6.11
C GLY A 205 15.83 6.31 -6.55
N SER A 206 15.87 7.36 -7.37
CA SER A 206 17.15 7.97 -7.77
C SER A 206 17.73 8.78 -6.63
N LYS A 207 19.06 8.83 -6.55
CA LYS A 207 19.79 9.72 -5.63
C LYS A 207 19.28 11.16 -5.67
N GLN A 208 18.99 11.67 -6.86
CA GLN A 208 18.44 13.01 -7.03
C GLN A 208 17.10 13.19 -6.31
N SER A 209 16.17 12.24 -6.43
CA SER A 209 14.90 12.29 -5.71
C SER A 209 15.13 12.20 -4.21
N VAL A 210 15.92 11.22 -3.75
CA VAL A 210 16.13 10.96 -2.32
C VAL A 210 16.83 12.13 -1.63
N SER A 211 17.76 12.80 -2.31
CA SER A 211 18.46 13.98 -1.77
C SER A 211 17.52 15.13 -1.36
N THR A 212 16.29 15.17 -1.90
CA THR A 212 15.29 16.18 -1.51
C THR A 212 14.71 15.97 -0.11
N PHE A 213 14.97 14.82 0.52
CA PHE A 213 14.57 14.53 1.90
C PHE A 213 15.18 15.53 2.90
N GLY A 214 16.45 15.91 2.69
CA GLY A 214 17.16 16.83 3.58
C GLY A 214 17.38 16.27 5.00
N PHE A 215 17.38 17.16 6.00
CA PHE A 215 17.37 16.77 7.41
C PHE A 215 15.97 16.96 7.97
N GLN A 216 15.46 15.96 8.69
CA GLN A 216 14.15 16.02 9.31
C GLN A 216 14.23 15.51 10.75
N ASP A 217 13.46 16.10 11.65
CA ASP A 217 13.29 15.54 12.99
C ASP A 217 12.11 14.57 12.95
N VAL A 218 12.35 13.33 13.36
CA VAL A 218 11.40 12.23 13.30
C VAL A 218 11.25 11.62 14.69
N GLU A 219 10.08 11.03 14.95
CA GLU A 219 9.85 10.25 16.17
C GLU A 219 9.76 8.77 15.80
N LEU A 220 10.59 7.94 16.45
CA LEU A 220 10.58 6.49 16.30
C LEU A 220 9.90 5.84 17.51
N TYR A 221 8.82 5.10 17.27
CA TYR A 221 8.15 4.28 18.29
C TYR A 221 8.67 2.84 18.21
N ILE A 222 9.32 2.34 19.25
CA ILE A 222 9.87 0.99 19.34
C ILE A 222 8.73 -0.02 19.54
N LEU A 223 8.40 -0.77 18.49
CA LEU A 223 7.25 -1.67 18.45
C LEU A 223 7.49 -2.93 19.30
N LYS A 224 6.41 -3.47 19.86
CA LYS A 224 6.41 -4.75 20.60
C LYS A 224 6.14 -5.95 19.69
#